data_AF-A0A399JHC3-F1
#
_entry.id   AF-A0A399JHC3-F1
#
_cell.length_a   1.000
_cell.length_b   1.000
_cell.length_c   1.000
_cell.angle_alpha   90.00
_cell.angle_beta   90.00
_cell.angle_gamma   90.00
#
_symmetry.space_group_name_H-M   'P 1'
#
loop_
_entity.id
_entity.type
_entity.pdbx_description
1 polymer ?
#
loop_
_entity_poly.entity_id
_entity_poly.type
_entity_poly.pdbx_seq_one_letter_code
_entity_poly.pdbx_strand_id
1 'polypeptide(L)'
;MATKRYDPTATDFNGRYARWVAALESGDDAELLEATVALPTLNNRVLKKLAAVDRDEPDSTVRAERKRVIVLLSEINANQAARLRERKQAEQRRRDRTVRVERRVELPTTCARCGAKLKEVKSTGRPRLYCSPACRKAAYEDRRAHRDGAVKVQIVEKLITEVRERRIDVPHPRSECIDAVLYDNDALVQAMWVLIDYVADENYDAFSSAQSRFWDLYNNVEVLYETLVKRAAADERRPPVPEATPTNKHRRNMHLMTRRDPASPPTE
;
A
#
# COMPACT_ATOMS: atom_id res chain seq x y z
N MET A 1 -1.59 3.47 -0.74
CA MET A 1 -0.62 4.43 -0.19
C MET A 1 0.74 4.13 -0.78
N ALA A 2 1.28 5.02 -1.61
CA ALA A 2 2.61 4.87 -2.18
C ALA A 2 3.65 4.97 -1.05
N THR A 3 4.15 3.83 -0.59
CA THR A 3 5.23 3.76 0.39
C THR A 3 6.48 4.43 -0.19
N LYS A 4 6.78 5.64 0.29
CA LYS A 4 7.92 6.48 -0.15
C LYS A 4 9.24 5.67 -0.12
N ARG A 5 10.14 5.92 -1.07
CA ARG A 5 11.53 5.37 -1.04
C ARG A 5 12.22 5.84 0.25
N TYR A 6 13.19 5.06 0.75
CA TYR A 6 13.97 5.46 1.92
C TYR A 6 14.64 6.81 1.65
N ASP A 7 14.33 7.79 2.48
CA ASP A 7 14.86 9.14 2.40
C ASP A 7 15.83 9.34 3.60
N PRO A 8 17.15 9.41 3.34
CA PRO A 8 18.15 9.62 4.38
C PRO A 8 17.97 10.93 5.14
N THR A 9 17.38 11.95 4.51
CA THR A 9 17.15 13.26 5.14
C THR A 9 15.93 13.22 6.06
N ALA A 10 14.85 12.56 5.64
CA ALA A 10 13.66 12.35 6.46
C ALA A 10 13.89 11.42 7.67
N THR A 11 14.97 10.63 7.66
CA THR A 11 15.32 9.65 8.70
C THR A 11 16.48 10.10 9.59
N ASP A 12 16.88 11.38 9.49
CA ASP A 12 18.02 11.98 10.19
C ASP A 12 19.29 11.10 10.13
N PHE A 13 19.53 10.46 8.99
CA PHE A 13 20.68 9.57 8.85
C PHE A 13 21.99 10.35 9.08
N ASN A 14 22.08 11.56 8.53
CA ASN A 14 23.28 12.39 8.65
C ASN A 14 23.55 12.79 10.11
N GLY A 15 22.53 13.18 10.88
CA GLY A 15 22.69 13.52 12.30
C GLY A 15 23.07 12.30 13.15
N ARG A 16 22.45 11.15 12.91
CA ARG A 16 22.80 9.88 13.58
C ARG A 16 24.23 9.42 13.25
N TYR A 17 24.62 9.47 11.98
CA TYR A 17 25.98 9.11 11.56
C TYR A 17 27.04 10.06 12.11
N ALA A 18 26.78 11.37 12.11
CA ALA A 18 27.71 12.35 12.66
C ALA A 18 27.94 12.15 14.17
N ARG A 19 26.87 11.90 14.95
CA ARG A 19 27.00 11.57 16.38
C ARG A 19 27.81 10.31 16.62
N TRP A 20 27.60 9.28 15.80
CA TRP A 20 28.37 8.04 15.91
C TRP A 20 29.86 8.22 15.60
N VAL A 21 30.20 9.04 14.61
CA VAL A 21 31.60 9.40 14.32
C VAL A 21 32.20 10.19 15.47
N ALA A 22 31.49 11.19 16.00
CA ALA A 22 31.97 11.98 17.14
C ALA A 22 32.23 11.13 18.39
N ALA A 23 31.33 10.18 18.69
CA ALA A 23 31.49 9.26 19.81
C ALA A 23 32.67 8.28 19.63
N LEU A 24 32.95 7.87 18.38
CA LEU A 24 34.15 7.08 18.07
C LEU A 24 35.44 7.88 18.29
N GLU A 25 35.43 9.17 17.95
CA GLU A 25 36.59 10.06 18.10
C GLU A 25 36.81 10.48 19.56
N SER A 26 35.73 10.62 20.35
CA SER A 26 35.81 10.97 21.77
C SER A 26 36.34 9.83 22.63
N GLY A 27 36.14 8.57 22.20
CA GLY A 27 36.53 7.38 22.95
C GLY A 27 35.65 7.13 24.19
N ASP A 28 34.49 7.78 24.28
CA ASP A 28 33.50 7.54 25.33
C ASP A 28 32.66 6.30 24.98
N ASP A 29 32.91 5.20 25.69
CA ASP A 29 32.24 3.92 25.48
C ASP A 29 30.71 4.01 25.67
N ALA A 30 30.22 4.88 26.57
CA ALA A 30 28.79 5.03 26.83
C ALA A 30 28.11 5.78 25.69
N GLU A 31 28.72 6.88 25.23
CA GLU A 31 28.23 7.66 24.09
C GLU A 31 28.28 6.85 22.79
N LEU A 32 29.35 6.05 22.61
CA LEU A 32 29.51 5.18 21.46
C LEU A 32 28.43 4.10 21.41
N LEU A 33 28.07 3.52 22.56
CA LEU A 33 27.02 2.51 22.64
C LEU A 33 25.66 3.12 22.29
N GLU A 34 25.33 4.30 22.83
CA GLU A 34 24.09 5.01 22.51
C GLU A 34 24.00 5.36 21.01
N ALA A 35 25.07 5.92 20.44
CA ALA A 35 25.12 6.27 19.03
C ALA A 35 25.05 5.03 18.10
N THR A 36 25.59 3.89 18.54
CA THR A 36 25.50 2.62 17.82
C THR A 36 24.08 2.08 17.84
N VAL A 37 23.36 2.17 18.97
CA VAL A 37 21.94 1.78 19.07
C VAL A 37 21.07 2.64 18.14
N ALA A 38 21.40 3.92 17.96
CA ALA A 38 20.71 4.81 17.05
C ALA A 38 20.88 4.42 15.56
N LEU A 39 21.86 3.60 15.22
CA LEU A 39 22.12 3.07 13.87
C LEU A 39 21.94 1.54 13.88
N PRO A 40 20.69 1.04 13.91
CA PRO A 40 20.39 -0.37 14.17
C PRO A 40 20.95 -1.35 13.14
N THR A 41 21.44 -0.87 11.99
CA THR A 41 22.11 -1.69 10.99
C THR A 41 23.62 -1.86 11.19
N LEU A 42 24.24 -1.13 12.14
CA LEU A 42 25.64 -1.30 12.57
C LEU A 42 25.83 -2.60 13.36
N ASN A 43 25.73 -3.74 12.66
CA ASN A 43 26.05 -5.04 13.22
C ASN A 43 27.52 -5.42 12.96
N ASN A 44 27.96 -6.52 13.57
CA ASN A 44 29.33 -7.06 13.42
C ASN A 44 29.78 -7.20 11.95
N ARG A 45 28.87 -7.46 11.01
CA ARG A 45 29.22 -7.56 9.58
C ARG A 45 29.55 -6.20 8.99
N VAL A 46 28.78 -5.17 9.34
CA VAL A 46 29.05 -3.80 8.89
C VAL A 46 30.33 -3.27 9.54
N LEU A 47 30.50 -3.47 10.85
CA LEU A 47 31.72 -3.08 11.57
C LEU A 47 32.99 -3.70 10.96
N LYS A 48 32.95 -5.00 10.59
CA LYS A 48 34.08 -5.65 9.88
C LYS A 48 34.40 -4.99 8.54
N LYS A 49 33.40 -4.52 7.79
CA LYS A 49 33.61 -3.79 6.53
C LYS A 49 34.23 -2.43 6.76
N LEU A 50 33.80 -1.71 7.81
CA LEU A 50 34.39 -0.43 8.19
C LEU A 50 35.87 -0.60 8.59
N ALA A 51 36.18 -1.63 9.37
CA ALA A 51 37.56 -1.96 9.75
C ALA A 51 38.43 -2.37 8.56
N ALA A 52 37.86 -2.97 7.51
CA ALA A 52 38.60 -3.23 6.27
C ALA A 52 38.95 -1.92 5.55
N VAL A 53 37.98 -1.00 5.45
CA VAL A 53 38.22 0.35 4.88
C VAL A 53 39.30 1.11 5.65
N ASP A 54 39.36 0.97 6.97
CA ASP A 54 40.42 1.57 7.79
C ASP A 54 41.83 1.06 7.45
N ARG A 55 41.95 -0.21 7.07
CA ARG A 55 43.24 -0.81 6.70
C ARG A 55 43.63 -0.52 5.26
N ASP A 56 42.65 -0.54 4.37
CA ASP A 56 42.89 -0.61 2.93
C ASP A 56 42.95 0.78 2.27
N GLU A 57 42.34 1.81 2.88
CA GLU A 57 42.25 3.16 2.29
C GLU A 57 43.15 4.17 3.03
N PRO A 58 44.32 4.55 2.48
CA PRO A 58 45.24 5.49 3.13
C PRO A 58 44.71 6.93 3.16
N ASP A 59 43.89 7.35 2.19
CA ASP A 59 43.34 8.71 2.16
C ASP A 59 42.21 8.87 3.19
N SER A 60 42.41 9.77 4.15
CA SER A 60 41.44 10.05 5.24
C SER A 60 40.07 10.50 4.73
N THR A 61 40.02 11.28 3.65
CA THR A 61 38.77 11.82 3.10
C THR A 61 37.97 10.72 2.39
N VAL A 62 38.63 9.96 1.53
CA VAL A 62 38.05 8.82 0.81
C VAL A 62 37.61 7.74 1.78
N ARG A 63 38.39 7.49 2.85
CA ARG A 63 38.05 6.55 3.92
C ARG A 63 36.75 6.96 4.63
N ALA A 64 36.62 8.23 5.02
CA ALA A 64 35.43 8.75 5.69
C ALA A 64 34.18 8.63 4.81
N GLU A 65 34.30 8.97 3.51
CA GLU A 65 33.21 8.83 2.54
C GLU A 65 32.79 7.38 2.34
N ARG A 66 33.75 6.47 2.14
CA ARG A 66 33.48 5.04 1.96
C ARG A 66 32.79 4.43 3.18
N LYS A 67 33.23 4.78 4.39
CA LYS A 67 32.58 4.36 5.63
C LYS A 67 31.12 4.84 5.68
N ARG A 68 30.89 6.11 5.36
CA ARG A 68 29.53 6.69 5.33
C ARG A 68 28.62 5.96 4.35
N VAL A 69 29.12 5.69 3.14
CA VAL A 69 28.37 4.94 2.10
C VAL A 69 28.03 3.53 2.57
N ILE A 70 28.96 2.83 3.23
CA ILE A 70 28.72 1.48 3.76
C ILE A 70 27.57 1.48 4.78
N VAL A 71 27.59 2.42 5.74
CA VAL A 71 26.53 2.52 6.74
C VAL A 71 25.20 2.92 6.10
N LEU A 72 25.21 3.89 5.19
CA LEU A 72 23.99 4.32 4.47
C LEU A 72 23.35 3.18 3.67
N LEU A 73 24.14 2.42 2.91
CA LEU A 73 23.65 1.28 2.14
C LEU A 73 23.07 0.19 3.06
N SER A 74 23.63 0.01 4.25
CA SER A 74 23.09 -0.95 5.22
C SER A 74 21.68 -0.57 5.69
N GLU A 75 21.43 0.72 5.97
CA GLU A 75 20.12 1.27 6.34
C GLU A 75 19.10 1.15 5.20
N ILE A 76 19.51 1.52 3.97
CA ILE A 76 18.66 1.40 2.77
C ILE A 76 18.23 -0.06 2.58
N ASN A 77 19.17 -0.99 2.63
CA ASN A 77 18.89 -2.42 2.43
C ASN A 77 17.99 -2.98 3.54
N ALA A 78 18.20 -2.57 4.79
CA ALA A 78 17.35 -2.99 5.90
C ALA A 78 15.91 -2.48 5.75
N ASN A 79 15.73 -1.22 5.33
CA ASN A 79 14.42 -0.65 5.05
C ASN A 79 13.71 -1.39 3.90
N GLN A 80 14.41 -1.65 2.80
CA GLN A 80 13.87 -2.42 1.68
C GLN A 80 13.46 -3.83 2.11
N ALA A 81 14.28 -4.51 2.91
CA ALA A 81 13.96 -5.83 3.44
C ALA A 81 12.71 -5.81 4.36
N ALA A 82 12.58 -4.79 5.22
CA ALA A 82 11.41 -4.60 6.06
C ALA A 82 10.14 -4.43 5.22
N ARG A 83 10.18 -3.61 4.17
CA ARG A 83 9.05 -3.42 3.24
C ARG A 83 8.66 -4.71 2.52
N LEU A 84 9.65 -5.50 2.07
CA LEU A 84 9.38 -6.79 1.44
C LEU A 84 8.68 -7.76 2.41
N ARG A 85 9.11 -7.79 3.68
CA ARG A 85 8.45 -8.60 4.73
C ARG A 85 7.02 -8.14 4.97
N GLU A 86 6.80 -6.85 5.11
CA GLU A 86 5.46 -6.28 5.30
C GLU A 86 4.53 -6.62 4.12
N ARG A 87 5.03 -6.50 2.88
CA ARG A 87 4.27 -6.88 1.68
C ARG A 87 3.91 -8.36 1.67
N LYS A 88 4.87 -9.24 1.99
CA LYS A 88 4.63 -10.70 2.09
C LYS A 88 3.62 -11.02 3.18
N GLN A 89 3.71 -10.39 4.35
CA GLN A 89 2.73 -10.55 5.42
C GLN A 89 1.35 -10.05 5.01
N ALA A 90 1.26 -8.93 4.28
CA ALA A 90 0.00 -8.43 3.76
C ALA A 90 -0.62 -9.39 2.73
N GLU A 91 0.19 -9.99 1.87
CA GLU A 91 -0.25 -11.02 0.94
C GLU A 91 -0.72 -12.28 1.67
N GLN A 92 0.02 -12.73 2.69
CA GLN A 92 -0.39 -13.87 3.52
C GLN A 92 -1.72 -13.60 4.21
N ARG A 93 -1.90 -12.41 4.81
CA ARG A 93 -3.19 -11.98 5.38
C ARG A 93 -4.33 -12.01 4.35
N ARG A 94 -4.06 -11.69 3.07
CA ARG A 94 -5.05 -11.81 1.99
C ARG A 94 -5.36 -13.28 1.70
N ARG A 95 -4.35 -14.15 1.64
CA ARG A 95 -4.52 -15.60 1.42
C ARG A 95 -5.31 -16.25 2.55
N ASP A 96 -4.94 -15.99 3.80
CA ASP A 96 -5.62 -16.54 4.99
C ASP A 96 -7.09 -16.11 5.04
N ARG A 97 -7.41 -14.87 4.61
CA ARG A 97 -8.80 -14.40 4.45
C ARG A 97 -9.60 -15.11 3.36
N THR A 98 -8.94 -15.71 2.37
CA THR A 98 -9.59 -16.37 1.23
C THR A 98 -9.77 -17.87 1.41
N VAL A 99 -9.30 -18.46 2.51
CA VAL A 99 -9.54 -19.88 2.81
C VAL A 99 -11.04 -20.05 3.09
N ARG A 100 -11.77 -20.53 2.07
CA ARG A 100 -13.17 -20.95 2.16
C ARG A 100 -13.26 -22.06 3.22
N VAL A 101 -13.90 -21.76 4.34
CA VAL A 101 -14.35 -22.80 5.27
C VAL A 101 -15.52 -23.51 4.61
N GLU A 102 -15.28 -24.64 3.97
CA GLU A 102 -16.34 -25.56 3.59
C GLU A 102 -17.01 -26.09 4.86
N ARG A 103 -18.11 -25.48 5.28
CA ARG A 103 -18.82 -25.92 6.49
C ARG A 103 -19.92 -26.91 6.11
N ARG A 104 -19.74 -28.18 6.47
CA ARG A 104 -20.84 -29.14 6.57
C ARG A 104 -21.60 -28.86 7.87
N VAL A 105 -22.77 -28.25 7.77
CA VAL A 105 -23.70 -28.17 8.91
C VAL A 105 -24.36 -29.54 9.02
N GLU A 106 -24.12 -30.25 10.12
CA GLU A 106 -24.83 -31.50 10.40
C GLU A 106 -26.29 -31.18 10.71
N LEU A 107 -27.18 -31.54 9.78
CA LEU A 107 -28.60 -31.35 9.96
C LEU A 107 -29.15 -32.39 10.94
N PRO A 108 -30.10 -32.00 11.83
CA PRO A 108 -30.69 -32.95 12.75
C PRO A 108 -31.43 -34.05 11.98
N THR A 109 -31.02 -35.30 12.21
CA THR A 109 -31.59 -36.50 11.57
C THR A 109 -32.65 -37.19 12.43
N THR A 110 -32.82 -36.76 13.69
CA THR A 110 -33.71 -37.35 14.69
C THR A 110 -34.67 -36.33 15.28
N CYS A 111 -35.85 -36.82 15.68
CA CYS A 111 -36.88 -36.03 16.33
C CYS A 111 -36.42 -35.59 17.73
N ALA A 112 -36.50 -34.29 18.02
CA ALA A 112 -36.06 -33.75 19.31
C ALA A 112 -36.87 -34.23 20.53
N ARG A 113 -38.07 -34.83 20.32
CA ARG A 113 -38.91 -35.38 21.39
C ARG A 113 -38.73 -36.90 21.54
N CYS A 114 -39.01 -37.66 20.48
CA CYS A 114 -39.09 -39.12 20.55
C CYS A 114 -37.87 -39.85 19.98
N GLY A 115 -36.87 -39.13 19.48
CA GLY A 115 -35.65 -39.72 18.89
C GLY A 115 -35.85 -40.40 17.52
N ALA A 116 -37.10 -40.54 17.04
CA ALA A 116 -37.38 -41.19 15.76
C ALA A 116 -36.71 -40.47 14.57
N LYS A 117 -36.26 -41.24 13.56
CA LYS A 117 -35.65 -40.70 12.34
C LYS A 117 -36.62 -39.79 11.58
N LEU A 118 -36.13 -38.64 11.14
CA LEU A 118 -36.90 -37.68 10.35
C LEU A 118 -36.92 -38.11 8.87
N LYS A 119 -38.11 -38.22 8.27
CA LYS A 119 -38.28 -38.72 6.90
C LYS A 119 -37.81 -37.76 5.79
N GLU A 120 -37.59 -36.48 6.10
CA GLU A 120 -37.20 -35.46 5.11
C GLU A 120 -36.29 -34.40 5.74
N VAL A 121 -34.97 -34.60 5.66
CA VAL A 121 -33.98 -33.60 6.05
C VAL A 121 -33.61 -32.81 4.79
N LYS A 122 -34.30 -31.69 4.55
CA LYS A 122 -33.97 -30.80 3.43
C LYS A 122 -32.63 -30.12 3.69
N SER A 123 -31.75 -30.09 2.68
CA SER A 123 -30.45 -29.43 2.74
C SER A 123 -30.54 -27.90 2.75
N THR A 124 -31.70 -27.35 2.33
CA THR A 124 -31.98 -25.92 2.25
C THR A 124 -33.22 -25.55 3.06
N GLY A 125 -33.20 -24.37 3.68
CA GLY A 125 -34.30 -23.84 4.50
C GLY A 125 -34.26 -24.27 5.97
N ARG A 126 -35.35 -24.00 6.73
CA ARG A 126 -35.43 -24.32 8.16
C ARG A 126 -35.53 -25.83 8.36
N PRO A 127 -34.57 -26.48 9.05
CA PRO A 127 -34.63 -27.92 9.29
C PRO A 127 -35.86 -28.32 10.11
N ARG A 128 -36.45 -29.45 9.77
CA ARG A 128 -37.56 -30.03 10.54
C ARG A 128 -37.02 -30.62 11.84
N LEU A 129 -37.58 -30.23 12.98
CA LEU A 129 -37.11 -30.68 14.31
C LEU A 129 -37.90 -31.85 14.88
N TYR A 130 -39.13 -32.06 14.40
CA TYR A 130 -40.06 -33.08 14.91
C TYR A 130 -40.60 -33.97 13.80
N CYS A 131 -40.77 -35.25 14.08
CA CYS A 131 -41.31 -36.22 13.12
C CYS A 131 -42.77 -35.91 12.73
N SER A 132 -43.58 -35.38 13.66
CA SER A 132 -45.00 -35.09 13.43
C SER A 132 -45.52 -33.85 14.18
N PRO A 133 -46.66 -33.28 13.77
CA PRO A 133 -47.36 -32.23 14.52
C PRO A 133 -47.73 -32.65 15.95
N ALA A 134 -48.07 -33.94 16.16
CA ALA A 134 -48.35 -34.49 17.48
C ALA A 134 -47.13 -34.40 18.40
N CYS A 135 -45.94 -34.79 17.92
CA CYS A 135 -44.69 -34.63 18.67
C CYS A 135 -44.35 -33.17 18.94
N ARG A 136 -44.70 -32.25 18.01
CA ARG A 136 -44.52 -30.80 18.23
C ARG A 136 -45.44 -30.27 19.33
N LYS A 137 -46.72 -30.62 19.29
CA LYS A 137 -47.72 -30.18 20.27
C LYS A 137 -47.39 -30.73 21.66
N ALA A 138 -47.13 -32.02 21.74
CA ALA A 138 -46.77 -32.64 23.00
C ALA A 138 -45.45 -32.06 23.54
N ALA A 139 -44.47 -31.71 22.69
CA ALA A 139 -43.19 -31.14 23.18
C ALA A 139 -43.38 -29.72 23.71
N TYR A 140 -44.38 -29.01 23.20
CA TYR A 140 -44.82 -27.74 23.77
C TYR A 140 -45.50 -27.96 25.13
N GLU A 141 -46.35 -28.97 25.26
CA GLU A 141 -47.00 -29.33 26.53
C GLU A 141 -45.98 -29.78 27.59
N ASP A 142 -44.97 -30.59 27.25
CA ASP A 142 -43.93 -31.00 28.21
C ASP A 142 -43.09 -29.80 28.70
N ARG A 143 -42.81 -28.83 27.82
CA ARG A 143 -42.16 -27.56 28.22
C ARG A 143 -43.05 -26.71 29.12
N ARG A 144 -44.35 -26.67 28.83
CA ARG A 144 -45.34 -25.92 29.60
C ARG A 144 -45.58 -26.53 30.98
N ALA A 145 -45.51 -27.85 31.08
CA ALA A 145 -45.69 -28.61 32.32
C ALA A 145 -44.40 -28.75 33.15
N HIS A 146 -43.30 -28.11 32.74
CA HIS A 146 -41.99 -28.21 33.40
C HIS A 146 -41.53 -29.66 33.66
N ARG A 147 -41.81 -30.59 32.74
CA ARG A 147 -41.35 -31.97 32.88
C ARG A 147 -39.84 -32.07 32.67
N ASP A 148 -39.15 -32.80 33.54
CA ASP A 148 -37.72 -33.07 33.42
C ASP A 148 -37.42 -33.76 32.08
N GLY A 149 -36.45 -33.23 31.33
CA GLY A 149 -36.10 -33.67 29.98
C GLY A 149 -36.78 -32.90 28.83
N ALA A 150 -37.74 -32.00 29.10
CA ALA A 150 -38.40 -31.19 28.07
C ALA A 150 -37.53 -30.05 27.50
N VAL A 151 -36.47 -29.66 28.23
CA VAL A 151 -35.54 -28.61 27.86
C VAL A 151 -34.20 -29.24 27.51
N LYS A 152 -34.02 -29.58 26.22
CA LYS A 152 -32.69 -29.92 25.71
C LYS A 152 -31.97 -28.61 25.38
N VAL A 153 -30.95 -28.26 26.18
CA VAL A 153 -30.05 -27.15 25.86
C VAL A 153 -29.24 -27.55 24.63
N GLN A 154 -29.57 -26.98 23.48
CA GLN A 154 -28.74 -27.10 22.29
C GLN A 154 -27.77 -25.92 22.30
N ILE A 155 -26.49 -26.20 22.51
CA ILE A 155 -25.43 -25.19 22.35
C ILE A 155 -25.39 -24.87 20.86
N VAL A 156 -26.06 -23.78 20.48
CA VAL A 156 -25.95 -23.21 19.14
C VAL A 156 -24.81 -22.21 19.21
N GLU A 157 -23.66 -22.55 18.64
CA GLU A 157 -22.59 -21.58 18.40
C GLU A 157 -23.12 -20.48 17.49
N LYS A 158 -23.59 -19.38 18.11
CA LYS A 158 -24.05 -18.19 17.40
C LYS A 158 -22.82 -17.45 16.91
N LEU A 159 -22.43 -17.68 15.66
CA LEU A 159 -21.41 -16.86 14.99
C LEU A 159 -21.97 -15.45 14.79
N ILE A 160 -21.33 -14.48 15.45
CA ILE A 160 -21.47 -13.06 15.16
C ILE A 160 -20.85 -12.86 13.78
N THR A 161 -21.68 -12.75 12.74
CA THR A 161 -21.21 -12.30 11.43
C THR A 161 -20.97 -10.80 11.52
N GLU A 162 -19.73 -10.39 11.78
CA GLU A 162 -19.31 -9.01 11.51
C GLU A 162 -19.45 -8.76 10.01
N VAL A 163 -20.39 -7.90 9.63
CA VAL A 163 -20.48 -7.36 8.27
C VAL A 163 -19.29 -6.42 8.09
N ARG A 164 -18.20 -6.94 7.53
CA ARG A 164 -17.09 -6.10 7.07
C ARG A 164 -17.32 -5.76 5.61
N GLU A 165 -17.62 -4.49 5.35
CA GLU A 165 -17.70 -3.96 4.00
C GLU A 165 -16.43 -4.28 3.23
N ARG A 166 -16.59 -4.99 2.13
CA ARG A 166 -15.50 -5.38 1.23
C ARG A 166 -15.57 -4.45 0.03
N ARG A 167 -14.59 -3.56 -0.13
CA ARG A 167 -14.29 -2.99 -1.46
C ARG A 167 -13.78 -4.13 -2.32
N ILE A 168 -14.61 -4.56 -3.25
CA ILE A 168 -14.23 -5.46 -4.33
C ILE A 168 -13.70 -4.53 -5.42
N ASP A 169 -12.39 -4.56 -5.67
CA ASP A 169 -11.84 -3.96 -6.88
C ASP A 169 -12.33 -4.84 -8.04
N VAL A 170 -13.48 -4.45 -8.60
CA VAL A 170 -14.02 -5.06 -9.80
C VAL A 170 -12.99 -4.80 -10.90
N PRO A 171 -12.52 -5.82 -11.64
CA PRO A 171 -11.65 -5.60 -12.79
C PRO A 171 -12.48 -4.89 -13.86
N HIS A 172 -12.44 -3.56 -13.84
CA HIS A 172 -13.06 -2.75 -14.86
C HIS A 172 -12.14 -2.67 -16.09
N PRO A 173 -12.68 -2.50 -17.29
CA PRO A 173 -11.89 -2.37 -18.51
C PRO A 173 -10.86 -1.25 -18.37
N ARG A 174 -9.66 -1.44 -18.93
CA ARG A 174 -8.59 -0.42 -18.90
C ARG A 174 -9.02 0.88 -19.57
N SER A 175 -9.96 0.83 -20.52
CA SER A 175 -10.56 2.03 -21.12
C SER A 175 -11.25 2.91 -20.08
N GLU A 176 -12.01 2.32 -19.16
CA GLU A 176 -12.67 3.08 -18.09
C GLU A 176 -11.65 3.70 -17.12
N CYS A 177 -10.49 3.07 -16.90
CA CYS A 177 -9.39 3.69 -16.16
C CYS A 177 -8.87 4.94 -16.88
N ILE A 178 -8.69 4.86 -18.20
CA ILE A 178 -8.17 5.96 -19.02
C ILE A 178 -9.17 7.12 -18.97
N ASP A 179 -10.45 6.85 -19.16
CA ASP A 179 -11.50 7.87 -19.11
C ASP A 179 -11.57 8.52 -17.73
N ALA A 180 -11.45 7.75 -16.65
CA ALA A 180 -11.41 8.27 -15.29
C ALA A 180 -10.20 9.20 -15.06
N VAL A 181 -9.02 8.84 -15.58
CA VAL A 181 -7.81 9.69 -15.49
C VAL A 181 -7.96 10.95 -16.34
N LEU A 182 -8.56 10.87 -17.53
CA LEU A 182 -8.78 12.03 -18.39
C LEU A 182 -9.82 13.00 -17.82
N TYR A 183 -10.78 12.51 -17.03
CA TYR A 183 -11.81 13.34 -16.40
C TYR A 183 -11.32 14.07 -15.13
N ASP A 184 -10.35 13.50 -14.44
CA ASP A 184 -9.73 14.11 -13.25
C ASP A 184 -8.46 14.88 -13.63
N ASN A 185 -8.54 16.22 -13.60
CA ASN A 185 -7.44 17.11 -13.98
C ASN A 185 -6.15 16.84 -13.18
N ASP A 186 -6.26 16.54 -11.89
CA ASP A 186 -5.09 16.30 -11.04
C ASP A 186 -4.47 14.94 -11.36
N ALA A 187 -5.30 13.91 -11.58
CA ALA A 187 -4.85 12.60 -12.00
C ALA A 187 -4.17 12.64 -13.37
N LEU A 188 -4.70 13.41 -14.32
CA LEU A 188 -4.10 13.64 -15.63
C LEU A 188 -2.72 14.27 -15.52
N VAL A 189 -2.60 15.39 -14.78
CA VAL A 189 -1.32 16.08 -14.57
C VAL A 189 -0.31 15.15 -13.90
N GLN A 190 -0.74 14.37 -12.91
CA GLN A 190 0.13 13.41 -12.24
C GLN A 190 0.59 12.30 -13.20
N ALA A 191 -0.29 11.77 -14.04
CA ALA A 191 0.04 10.76 -15.04
C ALA A 191 1.08 11.28 -16.04
N MET A 192 0.94 12.53 -16.49
CA MET A 192 1.92 13.18 -17.37
C MET A 192 3.30 13.29 -16.71
N TRP A 193 3.38 13.67 -15.44
CA TRP A 193 4.67 13.74 -14.73
C TRP A 193 5.34 12.38 -14.58
N VAL A 194 4.56 11.34 -14.27
CA VAL A 194 5.08 9.97 -14.17
C VAL A 194 5.62 9.50 -15.53
N LEU A 195 4.93 9.82 -16.62
CA LEU A 195 5.40 9.52 -17.96
C LEU A 195 6.72 10.24 -18.29
N ILE A 196 6.84 11.52 -17.94
CA ILE A 196 8.08 12.29 -18.08
C ILE A 196 9.22 11.64 -17.31
N ASP A 197 8.99 11.27 -16.04
CA ASP A 197 10.01 10.61 -15.22
C ASP A 197 10.48 9.28 -15.83
N TYR A 198 9.58 8.51 -16.46
CA TYR A 198 9.94 7.25 -17.14
C TYR A 198 10.68 7.44 -18.45
N VAL A 199 10.35 8.48 -19.22
CA VAL A 199 11.09 8.80 -20.46
C VAL A 199 12.46 9.39 -20.15
N ALA A 200 12.59 10.16 -19.06
CA ALA A 200 13.86 10.73 -18.62
C ALA A 200 14.82 9.70 -17.99
N ASP A 201 14.30 8.56 -17.52
CA ASP A 201 15.14 7.48 -16.98
C ASP A 201 15.76 6.67 -18.13
N GLU A 202 17.01 6.97 -18.45
CA GLU A 202 17.79 6.26 -19.47
C GLU A 202 17.96 4.75 -19.19
N ASN A 203 17.70 4.29 -17.95
CA ASN A 203 17.74 2.88 -17.59
C ASN A 203 16.38 2.18 -17.74
N TYR A 204 15.32 2.91 -18.10
CA TYR A 204 13.99 2.36 -18.31
C TYR A 204 13.86 1.83 -19.73
N ASP A 205 14.22 0.55 -19.90
CA ASP A 205 14.31 -0.11 -21.21
C ASP A 205 13.05 0.03 -22.07
N ALA A 206 11.85 0.01 -21.46
CA ALA A 206 10.58 0.09 -22.18
C ALA A 206 10.34 1.43 -22.94
N PHE A 207 11.09 2.48 -22.65
CA PHE A 207 11.11 3.75 -23.40
C PHE A 207 12.50 4.07 -23.97
N SER A 208 13.33 3.06 -24.23
CA SER A 208 14.57 3.23 -24.98
C SER A 208 14.29 3.60 -26.45
N SER A 209 15.14 4.42 -27.05
CA SER A 209 15.07 4.79 -28.48
C SER A 209 15.21 3.61 -29.44
N ALA A 210 15.70 2.47 -28.93
CA ALA A 210 15.73 1.21 -29.66
C ALA A 210 14.35 0.53 -29.78
N GLN A 211 13.35 0.95 -28.99
CA GLN A 211 12.01 0.36 -29.00
C GLN A 211 11.03 1.16 -29.85
N SER A 212 10.18 0.49 -30.63
CA SER A 212 9.16 1.15 -31.46
C SER A 212 8.19 2.00 -30.64
N ARG A 213 7.87 1.56 -29.41
CA ARG A 213 6.95 2.25 -28.51
C ARG A 213 7.45 3.65 -28.11
N PHE A 214 8.77 3.87 -28.10
CA PHE A 214 9.34 5.20 -27.87
C PHE A 214 8.99 6.15 -29.01
N TRP A 215 9.16 5.69 -30.26
CA TRP A 215 8.84 6.48 -31.45
C TRP A 215 7.33 6.71 -31.61
N ASP A 216 6.50 5.72 -31.28
CA ASP A 216 5.04 5.90 -31.22
C ASP A 216 4.67 7.01 -30.22
N LEU A 217 5.28 6.98 -29.03
CA LEU A 217 5.05 8.01 -28.02
C LEU A 217 5.54 9.38 -28.49
N TYR A 218 6.75 9.45 -29.08
CA TYR A 218 7.33 10.67 -29.61
C TYR A 218 6.40 11.37 -30.60
N ASN A 219 5.93 10.63 -31.62
CA ASN A 219 5.01 11.16 -32.62
C ASN A 219 3.68 11.62 -32.01
N ASN A 220 3.12 10.85 -31.07
CA ASN A 220 1.87 11.23 -30.39
C ASN A 220 2.01 12.50 -29.55
N VAL A 221 3.14 12.67 -28.86
CA VAL A 221 3.43 13.88 -28.07
C VAL A 221 3.64 15.09 -28.97
N GLU A 222 4.30 14.93 -30.12
CA GLU A 222 4.46 15.99 -31.11
C GLU A 222 3.10 16.51 -31.62
N VAL A 223 2.22 15.60 -32.03
CA VAL A 223 0.86 15.94 -32.47
C VAL A 223 0.05 16.62 -31.35
N LEU A 224 0.15 16.12 -30.12
CA LEU A 224 -0.50 16.74 -28.96
C LEU A 224 0.04 18.16 -28.70
N TYR A 225 1.36 18.34 -28.75
CA TYR A 225 2.01 19.63 -28.55
C TYR A 225 1.55 20.65 -29.60
N GLU A 226 1.57 20.28 -30.88
CA GLU A 226 1.07 21.16 -31.95
C GLU A 226 -0.38 21.58 -31.73
N THR A 227 -1.22 20.63 -31.32
CA THR A 227 -2.65 20.88 -31.08
C THR A 227 -2.86 21.84 -29.91
N LEU A 228 -2.11 21.66 -28.81
CA LEU A 228 -2.13 22.55 -27.66
C LEU A 228 -1.62 23.95 -28.03
N VAL A 229 -0.55 24.06 -28.80
CA VAL A 229 0.00 25.34 -29.26
C VAL A 229 -1.01 26.08 -30.13
N LYS A 230 -1.64 25.39 -31.09
CA LYS A 230 -2.70 25.98 -31.94
C LYS A 230 -3.87 26.49 -31.10
N ARG A 231 -4.33 25.69 -30.13
CA ARG A 231 -5.44 26.07 -29.25
C ARG A 231 -5.07 27.24 -28.32
N ALA A 232 -3.86 27.26 -27.77
CA ALA A 232 -3.37 28.35 -26.94
C ALA A 232 -3.14 29.65 -27.74
N ALA A 233 -2.74 29.56 -29.00
CA ALA A 233 -2.59 30.71 -29.89
C ALA A 233 -3.93 31.36 -30.24
N ALA A 234 -5.02 30.59 -30.24
CA ALA A 234 -6.38 31.09 -30.45
C ALA A 234 -7.02 31.68 -29.18
N ASP A 235 -6.36 31.59 -28.01
CA ASP A 235 -6.86 32.13 -26.74
C ASP A 235 -6.30 33.54 -26.48
N GLU A 236 -7.16 34.55 -26.52
CA GLU A 236 -6.82 35.95 -26.28
C GLU A 236 -6.29 36.24 -24.87
N ARG A 237 -6.45 35.30 -23.92
CA ARG A 237 -5.97 35.42 -22.53
C ARG A 237 -4.55 34.87 -22.33
N ARG A 238 -3.85 34.52 -23.42
CA ARG A 238 -2.52 33.93 -23.36
C ARG A 238 -1.50 34.91 -22.74
N PRO A 239 -0.87 34.57 -21.61
CA PRO A 239 0.26 35.35 -21.10
C PRO A 239 1.46 35.25 -22.05
N PRO A 240 2.33 36.28 -22.14
CA PRO A 240 3.51 36.26 -23.00
C PRO A 240 4.39 35.06 -22.68
N VAL A 241 5.02 34.51 -23.73
CA VAL A 241 5.88 33.31 -23.65
C VAL A 241 6.91 33.52 -22.52
N PRO A 242 6.92 32.69 -21.47
CA PRO A 242 7.99 32.74 -20.49
C PRO A 242 9.28 32.27 -21.16
N GLU A 243 10.36 33.04 -21.02
CA GLU A 243 11.72 32.57 -21.27
C GLU A 243 11.99 31.27 -20.49
N ALA A 244 12.92 30.46 -21.03
CA ALA A 244 13.22 29.09 -20.63
C ALA A 244 13.03 28.83 -19.12
N THR A 245 11.97 28.12 -18.77
CA THR A 245 11.62 27.83 -17.37
C THR A 245 12.62 26.83 -16.77
N PRO A 246 13.08 27.02 -15.52
CA PRO A 246 14.14 26.19 -14.92
C PRO A 246 13.69 24.75 -14.64
N THR A 247 14.64 23.83 -14.76
CA THR A 247 14.53 22.35 -14.76
C THR A 247 14.04 21.70 -13.46
N ASN A 248 13.66 22.46 -12.42
CA ASN A 248 13.33 21.89 -11.10
C ASN A 248 11.85 22.04 -10.71
N LYS A 249 11.20 20.90 -10.48
CA LYS A 249 9.80 20.70 -10.04
C LYS A 249 9.40 21.56 -8.83
N HIS A 250 10.29 21.74 -7.85
CA HIS A 250 9.99 22.50 -6.64
C HIS A 250 9.82 24.00 -6.93
N ARG A 251 10.66 24.56 -7.81
CA ARG A 251 10.62 25.98 -8.21
C ARG A 251 9.42 26.30 -9.08
N ARG A 252 8.96 25.33 -9.89
CA ARG A 252 7.77 25.46 -10.74
C ARG A 252 6.47 25.48 -9.92
N ASN A 253 6.37 24.64 -8.89
CA ASN A 253 5.21 24.63 -7.98
C ASN A 253 5.10 25.92 -7.16
N MET A 254 6.22 26.53 -6.78
CA MET A 254 6.23 27.86 -6.15
C MET A 254 5.65 28.94 -7.07
N HIS A 255 5.92 28.88 -8.38
CA HIS A 255 5.36 29.83 -9.35
C HIS A 255 3.85 29.66 -9.57
N LEU A 256 3.35 28.42 -9.54
CA LEU A 256 1.91 28.13 -9.64
C LEU A 256 1.15 28.61 -8.40
N MET A 257 1.74 28.52 -7.21
CA MET A 257 1.14 29.02 -5.95
C MET A 257 1.08 30.56 -5.87
N THR A 258 1.95 31.28 -6.59
CA THR A 258 1.93 32.76 -6.61
C THR A 258 0.90 33.37 -7.57
N ARG A 259 0.19 32.55 -8.37
CA ARG A 259 -0.96 33.02 -9.15
C ARG A 259 -2.16 33.16 -8.22
N ARG A 260 -2.56 34.39 -7.91
CA ARG A 260 -3.86 34.69 -7.28
C ARG A 260 -4.98 34.40 -8.26
N ASP A 261 -6.02 33.71 -7.80
CA ASP A 261 -7.31 33.63 -8.50
C ASP A 261 -7.89 35.04 -8.68
N PRO A 262 -8.42 35.38 -9.87
CA PRO A 262 -9.20 36.61 -10.02
C PRO A 262 -10.47 36.48 -9.18
N ALA A 263 -10.64 37.46 -8.29
CA ALA A 263 -11.70 37.57 -7.31
C ALA A 263 -13.12 37.38 -7.88
N SER A 264 -13.97 36.74 -7.10
CA SER A 264 -15.43 36.70 -7.24
C SER A 264 -16.00 38.11 -7.47
N PRO A 265 -17.03 38.28 -8.31
CA PRO A 265 -17.65 39.58 -8.56
C PRO A 265 -18.37 40.09 -7.30
N PRO A 266 -18.45 41.42 -7.09
CA PRO A 266 -19.18 41.99 -5.98
C PRO A 266 -20.68 41.78 -6.18
N THR A 267 -21.37 41.54 -5.08
CA THR A 267 -22.83 41.51 -5.00
C THR A 267 -23.31 42.93 -4.74
N GLU A 268 -23.94 43.54 -5.74
CA GLU A 268 -24.96 44.60 -5.61
C GLU A 268 -26.05 44.34 -6.65
#